data_AF-A0A8J8NF87-F1
#
_entry.id   AF-A0A8J8NF87-F1
#
_cell.length_a   1.000
_cell.length_b   1.000
_cell.length_c   1.000
_cell.angle_alpha   90.00
_cell.angle_beta   90.00
_cell.angle_gamma   90.00
#
_symmetry.space_group_name_H-M   'P 1'
#
loop_
_entity.id
_entity.type
_entity.pdbx_description
1 polymer ?
#
loop_
_entity_poly.entity_id
_entity_poly.type
_entity_poly.pdbx_seq_one_letter_code
_entity_poly.pdbx_strand_id
1 'polypeptide(L)'
;MYVHKDDRRELLMKTVNNQYYSKFVREKMPVIGVWDDHDYGVNDGDSTSLIKNEQRSMYLDALEVPPTGDVRRDTRKDEGLYFYQIVQKGGFKVLIVMFDVRFHKTDEDTLGEKQWLWFSQVLEANRDANVILLGSGTQYMMGNRLFNAEKWHNREVKRLLDTIDRYIHPRTPLVLLSGDVHHAQFLNLGCVYKERKVLEMTSSGITHTCERNLKGFCTIALKGNTPDKFQASEIIVEFNYGLIEIDLEHQSISLKIMGLNQKVLLEHHIPIENPRMSPPGSKYCENRSFVRSQFWFEAVACHFTEAMIVQRNKFLIFGITGTITGVSLIIEGIRNVRLYFRLVLGIIKRWCKK
;
A
#
# COMPACT_ATOMS: atom_id res chain seq x y z
N MET A 1 13.32 -14.25 -15.11
CA MET A 1 14.64 -14.20 -15.77
C MET A 1 15.53 -13.38 -14.85
N TYR A 2 16.57 -13.96 -14.26
CA TYR A 2 17.49 -13.20 -13.40
C TYR A 2 18.24 -12.21 -14.30
N VAL A 3 17.99 -10.91 -14.11
CA VAL A 3 18.73 -9.84 -14.78
C VAL A 3 20.13 -9.80 -14.15
N HIS A 4 21.19 -9.77 -14.98
CA HIS A 4 22.57 -9.82 -14.49
C HIS A 4 22.88 -8.54 -13.67
N LYS A 5 23.76 -8.64 -12.66
CA LYS A 5 24.04 -7.53 -11.72
C LYS A 5 24.54 -6.25 -12.41
N ASP A 6 25.30 -6.39 -13.50
CA ASP A 6 25.85 -5.26 -14.23
C ASP A 6 24.75 -4.49 -14.98
N ASP A 7 23.73 -5.20 -15.48
CA ASP A 7 22.55 -4.61 -16.10
C ASP A 7 21.73 -3.80 -15.08
N ARG A 8 21.68 -4.24 -13.81
CA ARG A 8 20.94 -3.58 -12.73
C ARG A 8 21.57 -2.25 -12.33
N ARG A 9 22.90 -2.22 -12.19
CA ARG A 9 23.63 -0.96 -11.94
C ARG A 9 23.43 0.01 -13.11
N GLU A 10 23.47 -0.47 -14.35
CA GLU A 10 23.20 0.37 -15.51
C GLU A 10 21.80 0.99 -15.48
N LEU A 11 20.77 0.22 -15.12
CA LEU A 11 19.39 0.72 -14.98
C LEU A 11 19.28 1.81 -13.90
N LEU A 12 19.88 1.63 -12.73
CA LEU A 12 19.92 2.67 -11.69
C LEU A 12 20.64 3.92 -12.19
N MET A 13 21.78 3.75 -12.87
CA MET A 13 22.54 4.88 -13.41
C MET A 13 21.80 5.60 -14.55
N LYS A 14 20.90 4.95 -15.29
CA LYS A 14 20.02 5.64 -16.26
C LYS A 14 19.10 6.65 -15.57
N THR A 15 18.60 6.32 -14.38
CA THR A 15 17.81 7.26 -13.57
C THR A 15 18.69 8.37 -13.01
N VAL A 16 19.82 8.01 -12.37
CA VAL A 16 20.73 8.98 -11.75
C VAL A 16 21.29 9.98 -12.76
N ASN A 17 21.65 9.51 -13.96
CA ASN A 17 22.19 10.32 -15.06
C ASN A 17 21.11 11.01 -15.90
N ASN A 18 19.83 10.79 -15.63
CA ASN A 18 18.76 11.51 -16.32
C ASN A 18 18.89 13.01 -15.99
N GLN A 19 19.04 13.84 -17.02
CA GLN A 19 19.29 15.28 -16.85
C GLN A 19 18.27 15.99 -15.94
N TYR A 20 17.00 15.56 -15.95
CA TYR A 20 15.96 16.16 -15.12
C TYR A 20 16.09 15.71 -13.66
N TYR A 21 16.36 14.42 -13.43
CA TYR A 21 16.61 13.90 -12.09
C TYR A 21 17.88 14.52 -11.49
N SER A 22 19.01 14.48 -12.21
CA SER A 22 20.26 15.02 -11.67
C SER A 22 20.16 16.53 -11.41
N LYS A 23 19.42 17.28 -12.24
CA LYS A 23 19.12 18.69 -11.99
C LYS A 23 18.28 18.87 -10.72
N PHE A 24 17.23 18.06 -10.54
CA PHE A 24 16.37 18.10 -9.35
C PHE A 24 17.15 17.86 -8.06
N VAL A 25 17.98 16.81 -8.02
CA VAL A 25 18.80 16.48 -6.84
C VAL A 25 19.81 17.60 -6.53
N ARG A 26 20.50 18.13 -7.54
CA ARG A 26 21.52 19.18 -7.33
C ARG A 26 20.95 20.54 -6.93
N GLU A 27 19.79 20.91 -7.45
CA GLU A 27 19.25 22.27 -7.27
C GLU A 27 18.23 22.39 -6.15
N LYS A 28 17.53 21.31 -5.79
CA LYS A 28 16.27 21.46 -5.05
C LYS A 28 16.24 20.79 -3.69
N MET A 29 16.59 19.50 -3.53
CA MET A 29 16.50 18.82 -2.23
C MET A 29 17.35 17.55 -2.14
N PRO A 30 17.84 17.19 -0.92
CA PRO A 30 18.32 15.84 -0.64
C PRO A 30 17.24 14.81 -0.98
N VAL A 31 17.59 13.77 -1.73
CA VAL A 31 16.69 12.65 -2.00
C VAL A 31 16.98 11.53 -1.01
N ILE A 32 15.95 11.11 -0.31
CA ILE A 32 15.97 9.94 0.57
C ILE A 32 14.91 8.96 0.06
N GLY A 33 15.11 7.68 0.29
CA GLY A 33 14.17 6.69 -0.19
C GLY A 33 14.47 5.28 0.27
N VAL A 34 13.45 4.45 0.13
CA VAL A 34 13.48 3.00 0.17
C VAL A 34 13.07 2.51 -1.21
N TRP A 35 13.50 1.31 -1.58
CA TRP A 35 13.15 0.68 -2.84
C TRP A 35 11.71 0.16 -2.87
N ASP A 36 11.30 -0.24 -4.08
CA ASP A 36 10.25 -1.25 -4.26
C ASP A 36 10.74 -2.43 -5.13
N ASP A 37 9.86 -3.33 -5.55
CA ASP A 37 10.21 -4.55 -6.30
C ASP A 37 11.08 -4.33 -7.55
N HIS A 38 10.74 -3.33 -8.36
CA HIS A 38 11.47 -2.99 -9.58
C HIS A 38 12.90 -2.54 -9.29
N ASP A 39 13.14 -1.87 -8.16
CA ASP A 39 14.47 -1.51 -7.65
C ASP A 39 15.15 -2.70 -6.96
N TYR A 40 14.38 -3.61 -6.36
CA TYR A 40 14.86 -4.74 -5.57
C TYR A 40 15.43 -5.90 -6.41
N GLY A 41 15.03 -6.03 -7.67
CA GLY A 41 15.64 -7.00 -8.59
C GLY A 41 14.67 -7.62 -9.58
N VAL A 42 13.46 -7.87 -9.10
CA VAL A 42 12.47 -8.70 -9.76
C VAL A 42 11.09 -8.22 -9.30
N ASN A 43 10.12 -8.27 -10.22
CA ASN A 43 8.73 -7.98 -9.92
C ASN A 43 8.26 -8.82 -8.72
N ASP A 44 7.54 -8.21 -7.80
CA ASP A 44 7.06 -8.83 -6.56
C ASP A 44 8.16 -9.43 -5.65
N GLY A 45 9.42 -9.03 -5.84
CA GLY A 45 10.56 -9.61 -5.13
C GLY A 45 10.45 -9.52 -3.60
N ASP A 46 11.01 -10.52 -2.93
CA ASP A 46 10.86 -10.73 -1.49
C ASP A 46 12.17 -11.23 -0.83
N SER A 47 12.07 -11.77 0.39
CA SER A 47 13.23 -12.24 1.15
C SER A 47 14.07 -13.33 0.47
N THR A 48 13.54 -14.02 -0.56
CA THR A 48 14.20 -15.11 -1.28
C THR A 48 15.23 -14.65 -2.32
N SER A 49 15.28 -13.35 -2.62
CA SER A 49 16.24 -12.78 -3.58
C SER A 49 17.69 -13.04 -3.15
N LEU A 50 18.43 -13.79 -3.97
CA LEU A 50 19.84 -14.12 -3.74
C LEU A 50 20.77 -12.91 -3.85
N ILE A 51 20.33 -11.84 -4.51
CA ILE A 51 21.13 -10.63 -4.79
C ILE A 51 20.76 -9.43 -3.90
N LYS A 52 19.81 -9.57 -2.97
CA LYS A 52 19.27 -8.44 -2.20
C LYS A 52 20.32 -7.59 -1.47
N ASN A 53 21.39 -8.21 -0.97
CA ASN A 53 22.49 -7.50 -0.31
C ASN A 53 23.34 -6.67 -1.29
N GLU A 54 23.58 -7.19 -2.49
CA GLU A 54 24.30 -6.47 -3.54
C GLU A 54 23.43 -5.33 -4.07
N GLN A 55 22.14 -5.60 -4.33
CA GLN A 55 21.17 -4.60 -4.76
C GLN A 55 21.05 -3.47 -3.72
N ARG A 56 21.08 -3.78 -2.42
CA ARG A 56 21.09 -2.79 -1.32
C ARG A 56 22.23 -1.81 -1.48
N SER A 57 23.42 -2.34 -1.75
CA SER A 57 24.63 -1.55 -1.91
C SER A 57 24.54 -0.64 -3.13
N MET A 58 24.07 -1.17 -4.27
CA MET A 58 23.88 -0.39 -5.50
C MET A 58 22.82 0.71 -5.35
N TYR A 59 21.72 0.43 -4.66
CA TYR A 59 20.66 1.41 -4.40
C TYR A 59 21.17 2.55 -3.51
N LEU A 60 21.90 2.23 -2.43
CA LEU A 60 22.50 3.23 -1.55
C LEU A 60 23.56 4.06 -2.28
N ASP A 61 24.33 3.47 -3.22
CA ASP A 61 25.26 4.20 -4.07
C ASP A 61 24.52 5.20 -4.98
N ALA A 62 23.40 4.78 -5.58
CA ALA A 62 22.58 5.64 -6.43
C ALA A 62 21.93 6.81 -5.67
N LEU A 63 21.64 6.64 -4.38
CA LEU A 63 21.17 7.70 -3.49
C LEU A 63 22.30 8.51 -2.84
N GLU A 64 23.56 8.26 -3.23
CA GLU A 64 24.75 8.93 -2.67
C GLU A 64 24.83 8.85 -1.13
N VAL A 65 24.31 7.77 -0.53
CA VAL A 65 24.40 7.55 0.91
C VAL A 65 25.87 7.33 1.29
N PRO A 66 26.44 8.03 2.28
CA PRO A 66 27.85 7.90 2.63
C PRO A 66 28.27 6.43 2.86
N PRO A 67 29.47 6.02 2.43
CA PRO A 67 29.93 4.63 2.55
C PRO A 67 30.18 4.21 4.02
N THR A 68 30.29 5.18 4.94
CA THR A 68 30.54 4.95 6.37
C THR A 68 29.58 5.79 7.21
N GLY A 69 29.19 5.28 8.38
CA GLY A 69 28.34 6.00 9.35
C GLY A 69 26.83 5.78 9.18
N ASP A 70 26.39 5.21 8.06
CA ASP A 70 25.00 4.78 7.87
C ASP A 70 24.85 3.27 8.14
N VAL A 71 23.91 2.90 9.03
CA VAL A 71 23.70 1.49 9.42
C VAL A 71 23.26 0.61 8.25
N ARG A 72 22.61 1.18 7.23
CA ARG A 72 22.16 0.46 6.03
C ARG A 72 23.35 -0.02 5.16
N ARG A 73 24.55 0.53 5.38
CA ARG A 73 25.79 0.11 4.73
C ARG A 73 26.45 -1.10 5.41
N ASP A 74 26.00 -1.53 6.60
CA ASP A 74 26.63 -2.65 7.30
C ASP A 74 26.23 -3.99 6.67
N THR A 75 27.04 -4.46 5.72
CA THR A 75 26.79 -5.72 5.01
C THR A 75 26.94 -6.97 5.86
N ARG A 76 27.49 -6.86 7.07
CA ARG A 76 27.53 -7.96 8.04
C ARG A 76 26.17 -8.17 8.70
N LYS A 77 25.28 -7.18 8.61
CA LYS A 77 23.91 -7.25 9.10
C LYS A 77 22.97 -7.68 7.98
N ASP A 78 22.23 -8.75 8.25
CA ASP A 78 21.08 -9.16 7.44
C ASP A 78 19.88 -8.27 7.81
N GLU A 79 19.89 -7.05 7.26
CA GLU A 79 18.94 -5.96 7.50
C GLU A 79 18.63 -5.19 6.21
N GLY A 80 17.38 -4.77 6.02
CA GLY A 80 16.95 -4.01 4.84
C GLY A 80 17.40 -2.54 4.80
N LEU A 81 16.77 -1.76 3.91
CA LEU A 81 17.00 -0.33 3.69
C LEU A 81 16.22 0.60 4.61
N TYR A 82 15.47 0.07 5.58
CA TYR A 82 14.62 0.87 6.44
C TYR A 82 15.43 1.86 7.31
N PHE A 83 14.87 3.05 7.51
CA PHE A 83 15.51 4.11 8.30
C PHE A 83 14.47 5.12 8.77
N TYR A 84 14.89 6.05 9.63
CA TYR A 84 14.08 7.21 9.98
C TYR A 84 14.92 8.48 9.89
N GLN A 85 14.25 9.61 9.69
CA GLN A 85 14.81 10.94 9.79
C GLN A 85 13.95 11.82 10.69
N ILE A 86 14.58 12.81 11.29
CA ILE A 86 13.91 13.83 12.08
C ILE A 86 14.17 15.17 11.40
N VAL A 87 13.09 15.87 11.05
CA VAL A 87 13.16 17.26 10.61
C VAL A 87 12.66 18.12 11.76
N GLN A 88 13.48 19.07 12.20
CA GLN A 88 13.15 19.94 13.31
C GLN A 88 13.30 21.42 12.96
N LYS A 89 12.27 22.21 13.27
CA LYS A 89 12.29 23.67 13.08
C LYS A 89 11.48 24.35 14.18
N GLY A 90 12.07 25.30 14.89
CA GLY A 90 11.36 26.07 15.92
C GLY A 90 10.73 25.21 17.02
N GLY A 91 11.39 24.12 17.43
CA GLY A 91 10.84 23.16 18.40
C GLY A 91 9.85 22.15 17.82
N PHE A 92 9.35 22.36 16.59
CA PHE A 92 8.48 21.43 15.90
C PHE A 92 9.26 20.26 15.30
N LYS A 93 8.87 19.03 15.64
CA LYS A 93 9.56 17.77 15.29
C LYS A 93 8.70 16.90 14.38
N VAL A 94 9.17 16.65 13.16
CA VAL A 94 8.57 15.70 12.22
C VAL A 94 9.42 14.43 12.21
N LEU A 95 8.80 13.31 12.57
CA LEU A 95 9.40 11.98 12.45
C LEU A 95 8.99 11.37 11.11
N ILE A 96 9.98 11.09 10.26
CA ILE A 96 9.79 10.41 8.98
C ILE A 96 10.37 9.01 9.13
N VAL A 97 9.56 7.98 8.96
CA VAL A 97 9.99 6.57 9.01
C VAL A 97 9.77 5.97 7.63
N MET A 98 10.81 5.35 7.06
CA MET A 98 10.74 4.67 5.77
C MET A 98 10.93 3.17 5.98
N PHE A 99 9.94 2.37 5.60
CA PHE A 99 9.95 0.92 5.74
C PHE A 99 10.51 0.23 4.49
N ASP A 100 11.27 -0.84 4.70
CA ASP A 100 11.66 -1.76 3.63
C ASP A 100 10.67 -2.93 3.62
N VAL A 101 9.86 -2.98 2.56
CA VAL A 101 8.78 -3.97 2.37
C VAL A 101 9.19 -5.15 1.49
N ARG A 102 10.50 -5.35 1.26
CA ARG A 102 11.04 -6.35 0.34
C ARG A 102 12.03 -7.29 1.00
N PHE A 103 13.01 -6.74 1.71
CA PHE A 103 14.19 -7.48 2.14
C PHE A 103 13.89 -8.69 3.05
N HIS A 104 12.86 -8.55 3.90
CA HIS A 104 12.39 -9.59 4.82
C HIS A 104 10.96 -10.04 4.52
N LYS A 105 10.39 -9.65 3.38
CA LYS A 105 9.02 -10.00 3.01
C LYS A 105 8.87 -11.52 2.89
N THR A 106 7.83 -12.06 3.50
CA THR A 106 7.30 -13.42 3.31
C THR A 106 5.82 -13.34 2.93
N ASP A 107 5.18 -14.49 2.73
CA ASP A 107 3.72 -14.57 2.53
C ASP A 107 2.92 -14.12 3.77
N GLU A 108 3.59 -13.94 4.91
CA GLU A 108 2.97 -13.64 6.18
C GLU A 108 3.33 -12.31 6.82
N ASP A 109 4.56 -11.83 6.60
CA ASP A 109 5.12 -10.64 7.22
C ASP A 109 5.92 -9.86 6.18
N THR A 110 5.56 -8.60 6.00
CA THR A 110 6.15 -7.68 5.05
C THR A 110 7.47 -7.12 5.57
N LEU A 111 7.62 -6.94 6.89
CA LEU A 111 8.76 -6.22 7.48
C LEU A 111 9.79 -7.13 8.16
N GLY A 112 9.33 -8.25 8.71
CA GLY A 112 10.15 -9.12 9.56
C GLY A 112 10.34 -8.58 10.98
N GLU A 113 10.56 -9.49 11.93
CA GLU A 113 10.59 -9.15 13.37
C GLU A 113 11.67 -8.13 13.77
N LYS A 114 12.82 -8.12 13.09
CA LYS A 114 13.89 -7.15 13.39
C LYS A 114 13.47 -5.72 13.08
N GLN A 115 12.83 -5.51 11.93
CA GLN A 115 12.30 -4.20 11.54
C GLN A 115 11.14 -3.78 12.44
N TRP A 116 10.28 -4.71 12.87
CA TRP A 116 9.22 -4.43 13.85
C TRP A 116 9.76 -3.98 15.22
N LEU A 117 10.81 -4.64 15.70
CA LEU A 117 11.49 -4.28 16.94
C LEU A 117 12.15 -2.90 16.80
N TRP A 118 12.88 -2.68 15.71
CA TRP A 118 13.48 -1.38 15.39
C TRP A 118 12.42 -0.27 15.35
N PHE A 119 11.29 -0.50 14.70
CA PHE A 119 10.21 0.50 14.62
C PHE A 119 9.67 0.86 16.00
N SER A 120 9.49 -0.12 16.88
CA SER A 120 9.07 0.12 18.27
C SER A 120 10.06 1.00 19.02
N GLN A 121 11.38 0.76 18.84
CA GLN A 121 12.45 1.57 19.45
C GLN A 121 12.48 3.00 18.88
N VAL A 122 12.28 3.15 17.57
CA VAL A 122 12.20 4.48 16.93
C VAL A 122 11.05 5.29 17.50
N LEU A 123 9.86 4.70 17.63
CA LEU A 123 8.72 5.38 18.23
C LEU A 123 8.94 5.70 19.71
N GLU A 124 9.53 4.77 20.46
CA GLU A 124 9.86 4.96 21.87
C GLU A 124 10.85 6.11 22.10
N ALA A 125 11.86 6.26 21.24
CA ALA A 125 12.84 7.34 21.31
C ALA A 125 12.27 8.69 20.82
N ASN A 126 11.13 8.69 20.13
CA ASN A 126 10.56 9.87 19.48
C ASN A 126 9.09 10.10 19.85
N ARG A 127 8.72 9.80 21.10
CA ARG A 127 7.35 10.00 21.64
C ARG A 127 6.89 11.46 21.63
N ASP A 128 7.84 12.39 21.55
CA ASP A 128 7.69 13.84 21.47
C ASP A 128 7.49 14.38 20.04
N ALA A 129 7.42 13.52 19.02
CA ALA A 129 7.17 13.95 17.64
C ALA A 129 5.82 14.68 17.53
N ASN A 130 5.82 15.83 16.84
CA ASN A 130 4.60 16.59 16.55
C ASN A 130 3.85 15.99 15.37
N VAL A 131 4.53 15.37 14.40
CA VAL A 131 3.94 14.70 13.23
C VAL A 131 4.73 13.44 12.92
N ILE A 132 4.03 12.38 12.51
CA ILE A 132 4.65 11.14 12.03
C ILE A 132 4.23 10.87 10.59
N LEU A 133 5.23 10.73 9.73
CA LEU A 133 5.09 10.31 8.34
C LEU A 133 5.67 8.90 8.19
N LEU A 134 4.89 7.97 7.67
CA LEU A 134 5.30 6.58 7.48
C LEU A 134 5.30 6.23 5.99
N GLY A 135 6.48 6.08 5.39
CA GLY A 135 6.65 5.73 3.99
C GLY A 135 6.79 4.23 3.74
N SER A 136 6.11 3.75 2.70
CA SER A 136 6.19 2.38 2.17
C SER A 136 6.16 2.38 0.65
N GLY A 137 6.82 1.39 0.01
CA GLY A 137 6.70 1.18 -1.43
C GLY A 137 5.28 0.81 -1.85
N THR A 138 4.62 -0.04 -1.06
CA THR A 138 3.27 -0.55 -1.33
C THR A 138 2.21 0.12 -0.45
N GLN A 139 0.93 0.00 -0.84
CA GLN A 139 -0.17 0.58 -0.07
C GLN A 139 -0.47 -0.19 1.22
N TYR A 140 -0.74 0.55 2.29
CA TYR A 140 -1.10 0.00 3.60
C TYR A 140 -2.55 -0.48 3.60
N MET A 141 -3.48 0.39 3.22
CA MET A 141 -4.92 0.20 3.39
C MET A 141 -5.57 -0.43 2.16
N MET A 142 -4.99 -1.52 1.60
CA MET A 142 -5.52 -2.23 0.42
C MET A 142 -5.45 -3.77 0.53
N GLY A 143 -5.38 -4.32 1.75
CA GLY A 143 -5.25 -5.76 2.01
C GLY A 143 -6.33 -6.67 1.40
N ASN A 144 -7.51 -6.12 1.05
CA ASN A 144 -8.66 -6.86 0.51
C ASN A 144 -8.93 -6.62 -0.99
N ARG A 145 -7.95 -6.11 -1.75
CA ARG A 145 -8.07 -6.00 -3.21
C ARG A 145 -8.43 -7.35 -3.87
N LEU A 146 -9.24 -7.27 -4.93
CA LEU A 146 -9.79 -8.44 -5.65
C LEU A 146 -8.71 -9.21 -6.41
N PHE A 147 -7.64 -8.54 -6.81
CA PHE A 147 -6.51 -9.12 -7.53
C PHE A 147 -5.31 -9.26 -6.60
N ASN A 148 -4.43 -10.24 -6.88
CA ASN A 148 -3.17 -10.54 -6.16
C ASN A 148 -2.12 -9.43 -6.34
N ALA A 149 -2.52 -8.18 -6.19
CA ALA A 149 -1.62 -7.04 -6.11
C ALA A 149 -0.89 -7.05 -4.76
N GLU A 150 0.32 -6.53 -4.78
CA GLU A 150 1.13 -6.40 -3.58
C GLU A 150 0.48 -5.47 -2.58
N LYS A 151 0.52 -5.87 -1.30
CA LYS A 151 -0.24 -5.23 -0.24
C LYS A 151 0.31 -5.62 1.11
N TRP A 152 0.14 -4.71 2.06
CA TRP A 152 0.22 -5.05 3.47
C TRP A 152 -0.92 -5.98 3.87
N HIS A 153 -0.65 -6.93 4.77
CA HIS A 153 -1.72 -7.73 5.34
C HIS A 153 -2.51 -6.92 6.38
N ASN A 154 -3.83 -7.10 6.43
CA ASN A 154 -4.68 -6.37 7.40
C ASN A 154 -4.23 -6.56 8.86
N ARG A 155 -3.66 -7.73 9.20
CA ARG A 155 -3.08 -8.00 10.53
C ARG A 155 -1.84 -7.16 10.81
N GLU A 156 -1.05 -6.85 9.80
CA GLU A 156 0.15 -6.02 9.92
C GLU A 156 -0.22 -4.55 10.03
N VAL A 157 -1.22 -4.09 9.28
CA VAL A 157 -1.79 -2.74 9.47
C VAL A 157 -2.30 -2.60 10.91
N LYS A 158 -2.97 -3.63 11.45
CA LYS A 158 -3.38 -3.63 12.86
C LYS A 158 -2.16 -3.58 13.81
N ARG A 159 -1.14 -4.41 13.58
CA ARG A 159 0.12 -4.43 14.36
C ARG A 159 0.82 -3.07 14.33
N LEU A 160 0.87 -2.43 13.16
CA LEU A 160 1.41 -1.10 12.94
C LEU A 160 0.71 -0.08 13.82
N LEU A 161 -0.61 0.01 13.73
CA LEU A 161 -1.41 0.96 14.51
C LEU A 161 -1.35 0.67 16.02
N ASP A 162 -1.36 -0.59 16.43
CA ASP A 162 -1.20 -0.97 17.83
C ASP A 162 0.18 -0.61 18.39
N THR A 163 1.23 -0.71 17.58
CA THR A 163 2.59 -0.33 17.96
C THR A 163 2.70 1.18 18.10
N ILE A 164 2.13 1.95 17.16
CA ILE A 164 2.08 3.42 17.22
C ILE A 164 1.36 3.89 18.48
N ASP A 165 0.16 3.36 18.76
CA ASP A 165 -0.65 3.78 19.91
C ASP A 165 -0.04 3.40 21.27
N ARG A 166 0.97 2.52 21.30
CA ARG A 166 1.72 2.20 22.53
C ARG A 166 2.65 3.35 22.95
N TYR A 167 3.17 4.11 22.00
CA TYR A 167 4.24 5.08 22.23
C TYR A 167 3.82 6.52 21.93
N ILE A 168 2.95 6.70 20.93
CA ILE A 168 2.62 8.00 20.37
C ILE A 168 1.20 8.38 20.77
N HIS A 169 1.02 9.61 21.22
CA HIS A 169 -0.31 10.12 21.56
C HIS A 169 -1.24 10.05 20.33
N PRO A 170 -2.52 9.62 20.48
CA PRO A 170 -3.49 9.60 19.38
C PRO A 170 -3.78 10.94 18.69
N ARG A 171 -3.28 12.05 19.25
CA ARG A 171 -3.45 13.41 18.71
C ARG A 171 -2.34 13.79 17.74
N THR A 172 -1.17 13.18 17.87
CA THR A 172 -0.07 13.38 16.92
C THR A 172 -0.55 12.96 15.53
N PRO A 173 -0.62 13.88 14.56
CA PRO A 173 -0.97 13.55 13.18
C PRO A 173 -0.10 12.42 12.63
N LEU A 174 -0.78 11.42 12.05
CA LEU A 174 -0.18 10.27 11.40
C LEU A 174 -0.60 10.27 9.93
N VAL A 175 0.37 10.30 9.03
CA VAL A 175 0.13 10.15 7.58
C VAL A 175 0.92 8.97 7.07
N LEU A 176 0.22 8.02 6.46
CA LEU A 176 0.83 6.91 5.74
C LEU A 176 1.09 7.36 4.29
N LEU A 177 2.28 7.09 3.76
CA LEU A 177 2.71 7.46 2.42
C LEU A 177 3.02 6.20 1.62
N SER A 178 2.48 6.09 0.42
CA SER A 178 2.61 4.88 -0.39
C SER A 178 2.73 5.11 -1.90
N GLY A 179 3.22 4.09 -2.61
CA GLY A 179 3.52 4.09 -4.04
C GLY A 179 2.95 2.88 -4.78
N ASP A 180 3.77 2.29 -5.68
CA ASP A 180 3.52 1.07 -6.49
C ASP A 180 2.46 1.21 -7.61
N VAL A 181 1.31 1.80 -7.28
CA VAL A 181 0.07 1.54 -8.02
C VAL A 181 -0.23 2.45 -9.23
N HIS A 182 0.71 3.30 -9.62
CA HIS A 182 0.59 4.20 -10.79
C HIS A 182 -0.64 5.11 -10.80
N HIS A 183 -1.18 5.43 -9.62
CA HIS A 183 -2.24 6.42 -9.41
C HIS A 183 -2.02 7.14 -8.07
N ALA A 184 -2.82 8.17 -7.83
CA ALA A 184 -2.86 8.86 -6.55
C ALA A 184 -4.27 8.86 -5.96
N GLN A 185 -4.34 8.82 -4.63
CA GLN A 185 -5.59 8.89 -3.89
C GLN A 185 -5.30 9.14 -2.39
N PHE A 186 -6.29 9.68 -1.70
CA PHE A 186 -6.38 9.65 -0.26
C PHE A 186 -7.29 8.50 0.17
N LEU A 187 -6.86 7.75 1.18
CA LEU A 187 -7.66 6.72 1.83
C LEU A 187 -7.77 6.98 3.32
N ASN A 188 -8.97 6.84 3.86
CA ASN A 188 -9.25 6.92 5.29
C ASN A 188 -9.99 5.66 5.72
N LEU A 189 -9.79 5.25 6.98
CA LEU A 189 -10.46 4.06 7.55
C LEU A 189 -12.00 4.15 7.58
N GLY A 190 -12.58 5.34 7.37
CA GLY A 190 -14.02 5.59 7.56
C GLY A 190 -14.48 5.44 9.02
N CYS A 191 -13.52 5.29 9.94
CA CYS A 191 -13.69 5.11 11.38
C CYS A 191 -12.44 5.62 12.12
N VAL A 192 -12.57 5.80 13.44
CA VAL A 192 -11.46 6.10 14.34
C VAL A 192 -10.90 4.78 14.89
N TYR A 193 -9.58 4.58 14.73
CA TYR A 193 -8.90 3.42 15.31
C TYR A 193 -8.47 3.76 16.75
N LYS A 194 -9.14 3.16 17.74
CA LYS A 194 -9.10 3.63 19.13
C LYS A 194 -9.43 5.13 19.16
N GLU A 195 -8.45 6.01 19.28
CA GLU A 195 -8.65 7.47 19.26
C GLU A 195 -7.95 8.17 18.09
N ARG A 196 -7.32 7.40 17.20
CA ARG A 196 -6.50 7.91 16.10
C ARG A 196 -7.25 7.91 14.78
N LYS A 197 -7.18 9.04 14.07
CA LYS A 197 -7.52 9.12 12.64
C LYS A 197 -6.31 8.66 11.82
N VAL A 198 -6.56 7.81 10.84
CA VAL A 198 -5.53 7.28 9.95
C VAL A 198 -5.87 7.72 8.53
N LEU A 199 -4.91 8.36 7.89
CA LEU A 199 -4.96 8.79 6.50
C LEU A 199 -3.76 8.20 5.77
N GLU A 200 -4.01 7.62 4.61
CA GLU A 200 -2.98 7.25 3.65
C GLU A 200 -3.06 8.16 2.43
N MET A 201 -1.90 8.68 2.05
CA MET A 201 -1.68 9.47 0.85
C MET A 201 -0.84 8.63 -0.10
N THR A 202 -1.48 8.12 -1.15
CA THR A 202 -0.78 7.44 -2.23
C THR A 202 -0.46 8.43 -3.33
N SER A 203 0.81 8.48 -3.74
CA SER A 203 1.25 9.27 -4.91
C SER A 203 2.24 8.46 -5.74
N SER A 204 1.77 7.87 -6.84
CA SER A 204 2.54 6.91 -7.64
C SER A 204 2.59 7.26 -9.14
N GLY A 205 2.24 8.48 -9.53
CA GLY A 205 2.11 8.86 -10.94
C GLY A 205 3.31 9.58 -11.57
N ILE A 206 4.53 9.46 -11.04
CA ILE A 206 5.61 10.38 -11.43
C ILE A 206 6.19 10.11 -12.83
N THR A 207 6.31 8.83 -13.24
CA THR A 207 6.84 8.42 -14.56
C THR A 207 5.86 7.60 -15.38
N HIS A 208 4.93 6.90 -14.72
CA HIS A 208 3.92 6.06 -15.32
C HIS A 208 2.60 6.32 -14.63
N THR A 209 1.53 6.20 -15.39
CA THR A 209 0.19 6.27 -14.85
C THR A 209 -0.63 5.13 -15.42
N CYS A 210 -1.62 4.68 -14.67
CA CYS A 210 -2.52 3.63 -15.14
C CYS A 210 -3.25 4.02 -16.44
N GLU A 211 -3.50 5.31 -16.66
CA GLU A 211 -4.10 5.83 -17.88
C GLU A 211 -3.23 5.62 -19.13
N ARG A 212 -1.90 5.55 -18.97
CA ARG A 212 -0.99 5.22 -20.07
C ARG A 212 -1.29 3.85 -20.66
N ASN A 213 -1.69 2.89 -19.82
CA ASN A 213 -1.91 1.49 -20.20
C ASN A 213 -3.39 1.16 -20.43
N LEU A 214 -4.31 1.86 -19.77
CA LEU A 214 -5.75 1.55 -19.74
C LEU A 214 -6.62 2.80 -19.95
N LYS A 215 -6.31 3.63 -20.96
CA LYS A 215 -7.03 4.88 -21.28
C LYS A 215 -8.56 4.70 -21.18
N GLY A 216 -9.21 5.46 -20.30
CA GLY A 216 -10.66 5.49 -20.10
C GLY A 216 -11.23 4.36 -19.25
N PHE A 217 -10.51 3.24 -19.09
CA PHE A 217 -10.96 2.08 -18.31
C PHE A 217 -10.30 1.99 -16.94
N CYS A 218 -9.14 2.60 -16.76
CA CYS A 218 -8.38 2.51 -15.51
C CYS A 218 -9.21 2.97 -14.30
N THR A 219 -9.85 4.15 -14.39
CA THR A 219 -10.64 4.68 -13.28
C THR A 219 -11.77 3.74 -12.86
N ILE A 220 -12.40 3.06 -13.83
CA ILE A 220 -13.46 2.08 -13.57
C ILE A 220 -12.87 0.83 -12.89
N ALA A 221 -11.77 0.31 -13.41
CA ALA A 221 -11.09 -0.86 -12.85
C ALA A 221 -10.57 -0.61 -11.43
N LEU A 222 -9.96 0.56 -11.19
CA LEU A 222 -9.44 0.95 -9.88
C LEU A 222 -10.54 1.19 -8.86
N LYS A 223 -11.66 1.83 -9.25
CA LYS A 223 -12.84 1.97 -8.38
C LYS A 223 -13.39 0.60 -7.97
N GLY A 224 -13.53 -0.33 -8.93
CA GLY A 224 -13.97 -1.70 -8.64
C GLY A 224 -13.01 -2.49 -7.74
N ASN A 225 -11.73 -2.12 -7.71
CA ASN A 225 -10.71 -2.74 -6.86
C ASN A 225 -10.49 -1.99 -5.53
N THR A 226 -11.25 -0.92 -5.26
CA THR A 226 -11.13 -0.17 -4.01
C THR A 226 -12.17 -0.67 -3.00
N PRO A 227 -11.77 -1.26 -1.86
CA PRO A 227 -12.73 -1.81 -0.92
C PRO A 227 -13.68 -0.74 -0.38
N ASP A 228 -14.99 -1.00 -0.43
CA ASP A 228 -16.07 -0.10 0.05
C ASP A 228 -15.94 0.34 1.52
N LYS A 229 -15.06 -0.32 2.29
CA LYS A 229 -14.83 -0.02 3.71
C LYS A 229 -14.05 1.26 3.93
N PHE A 230 -13.22 1.66 2.97
CA PHE A 230 -12.40 2.85 3.08
C PHE A 230 -13.13 4.04 2.47
N GLN A 231 -13.06 5.19 3.14
CA GLN A 231 -13.49 6.44 2.53
C GLN A 231 -12.35 6.91 1.65
N ALA A 232 -12.53 6.79 0.34
CA ALA A 232 -11.55 7.17 -0.66
C ALA A 232 -11.88 8.56 -1.25
N SER A 233 -10.86 9.31 -1.64
CA SER A 233 -11.02 10.46 -2.53
C SER A 233 -11.34 10.00 -3.96
N GLU A 234 -11.41 10.97 -4.89
CA GLU A 234 -11.23 10.67 -6.30
C GLU A 234 -9.86 10.00 -6.54
N ILE A 235 -9.81 9.13 -7.57
CA ILE A 235 -8.59 8.45 -8.01
C ILE A 235 -7.98 9.26 -9.14
N ILE A 236 -6.74 9.70 -8.94
CA ILE A 236 -6.00 10.49 -9.92
C ILE A 236 -5.10 9.57 -10.74
N VAL A 237 -5.41 9.47 -12.03
CA VAL A 237 -4.70 8.63 -13.02
C VAL A 237 -3.81 9.46 -13.96
N GLU A 238 -3.69 10.76 -13.69
CA GLU A 238 -2.78 11.70 -14.36
C GLU A 238 -1.38 11.63 -13.74
N PHE A 239 -0.39 12.21 -14.44
CA PHE A 239 0.96 12.35 -13.89
C PHE A 239 0.90 13.17 -12.60
N ASN A 240 1.48 12.65 -11.53
CA ASN A 240 1.39 13.28 -10.22
C ASN A 240 2.59 13.02 -9.30
N TYR A 241 2.71 13.86 -8.28
CA TYR A 241 3.59 13.67 -7.13
C TYR A 241 2.91 14.19 -5.85
N GLY A 242 3.33 13.68 -4.70
CA GLY A 242 2.87 14.16 -3.40
C GLY A 242 3.65 15.39 -2.92
N LEU A 243 2.95 16.35 -2.32
CA LEU A 243 3.54 17.49 -1.62
C LEU A 243 2.91 17.60 -0.23
N ILE A 244 3.77 17.70 0.80
CA ILE A 244 3.35 17.89 2.19
C ILE A 244 3.90 19.24 2.65
N GLU A 245 3.00 20.15 3.00
CA GLU A 245 3.34 21.48 3.51
C GLU A 245 2.91 21.56 4.96
N ILE A 246 3.84 21.96 5.84
CA ILE A 246 3.58 22.14 7.27
C ILE A 246 3.70 23.62 7.58
N ASP A 247 2.56 24.23 7.88
CA ASP A 247 2.46 25.63 8.27
C ASP A 247 2.46 25.74 9.81
N LEU A 248 3.58 26.21 10.35
CA LEU A 248 3.76 26.40 11.79
C LEU A 248 3.06 27.65 12.32
N GLU A 249 2.75 28.62 11.47
CA GLU A 249 2.04 29.85 11.87
C GLU A 249 0.55 29.54 12.04
N HIS A 250 -0.04 28.86 11.06
CA HIS A 250 -1.45 28.48 11.07
C HIS A 250 -1.73 27.11 11.70
N GLN A 251 -0.69 26.46 12.23
CA GLN A 251 -0.76 25.14 12.89
C GLN A 251 -1.49 24.08 12.03
N SER A 252 -1.12 23.99 10.75
CA SER A 252 -1.79 23.13 9.78
C SER A 252 -0.83 22.34 8.90
N ILE A 253 -1.29 21.20 8.42
CA ILE A 253 -0.59 20.34 7.45
C ILE A 253 -1.48 20.25 6.22
N SER A 254 -0.96 20.66 5.06
CA SER A 254 -1.61 20.41 3.77
C SER A 254 -0.93 19.25 3.06
N LEU A 255 -1.74 18.27 2.65
CA LEU A 255 -1.35 17.13 1.85
C LEU A 255 -1.93 17.35 0.45
N LYS A 256 -1.07 17.46 -0.56
CA LYS A 256 -1.47 17.78 -1.93
C LYS A 256 -1.01 16.71 -2.90
N ILE A 257 -1.90 16.29 -3.78
CA ILE A 257 -1.54 15.58 -5.00
C ILE A 257 -1.37 16.63 -6.08
N MET A 258 -0.13 16.79 -6.53
CA MET A 258 0.27 17.79 -7.51
C MET A 258 0.35 17.15 -8.89
N GLY A 259 -0.19 17.82 -9.90
CA GLY A 259 -0.06 17.47 -11.30
C GLY A 259 1.00 18.29 -12.02
N LEU A 260 0.99 18.22 -13.35
CA LEU A 260 1.84 19.05 -14.19
C LEU A 260 1.57 20.55 -13.97
N ASN A 261 2.60 21.37 -14.18
CA ASN A 261 2.54 22.83 -14.04
C ASN A 261 2.07 23.30 -12.65
N GLN A 262 2.40 22.53 -11.60
CA GLN A 262 2.04 22.83 -10.20
C GLN A 262 0.52 22.90 -9.94
N LYS A 263 -0.30 22.27 -10.80
CA LYS A 263 -1.74 22.17 -10.59
C LYS A 263 -2.02 21.28 -9.38
N VAL A 264 -2.79 21.77 -8.41
CA VAL A 264 -3.32 20.93 -7.32
C VAL A 264 -4.46 20.08 -7.87
N LEU A 265 -4.33 18.76 -7.79
CA LEU A 265 -5.34 17.79 -8.25
C LEU A 265 -6.22 17.31 -7.09
N LEU A 266 -5.62 17.10 -5.91
CA LEU A 266 -6.33 16.83 -4.66
C LEU A 266 -5.63 17.53 -3.51
N GLU A 267 -6.37 17.90 -2.48
CA GLU A 267 -5.83 18.50 -1.26
C GLU A 267 -6.59 18.00 -0.02
N HIS A 268 -5.86 17.77 1.07
CA HIS A 268 -6.42 17.41 2.36
C HIS A 268 -5.68 18.18 3.47
N HIS A 269 -6.43 18.78 4.40
CA HIS A 269 -5.87 19.54 5.51
C HIS A 269 -6.00 18.79 6.83
N ILE A 270 -4.92 18.76 7.60
CA ILE A 270 -4.88 18.19 8.95
C ILE A 270 -4.46 19.29 9.93
N PRO A 271 -5.21 19.54 11.02
CA PRO A 271 -4.74 20.42 12.08
C PRO A 271 -3.60 19.76 12.86
N ILE A 272 -2.58 20.53 13.23
CA ILE A 272 -1.45 20.05 14.03
C ILE A 272 -1.90 19.64 15.44
N GLU A 273 -2.81 20.40 16.05
CA GLU A 273 -3.46 20.03 17.30
C GLU A 273 -4.87 19.49 17.03
N ASN A 274 -5.05 18.17 17.17
CA ASN A 274 -6.36 17.55 17.10
C ASN A 274 -7.15 17.84 18.40
N PRO A 275 -8.33 18.47 18.36
CA PRO A 275 -9.10 18.79 19.56
C PRO A 275 -9.40 17.55 20.40
N ARG A 276 -9.59 17.75 21.71
CA ARG A 276 -9.44 16.74 22.77
C ARG A 276 -10.35 15.49 22.71
N MET A 277 -11.23 15.34 21.71
CA MET A 277 -12.13 14.20 21.56
C MET A 277 -12.43 13.96 20.08
N SER A 278 -12.53 12.69 19.67
CA SER A 278 -13.28 12.34 18.46
C SER A 278 -14.65 13.01 18.54
N PRO A 279 -15.15 13.70 17.49
CA PRO A 279 -16.44 14.36 17.53
C PRO A 279 -17.53 13.42 18.07
N PRO A 280 -18.48 13.89 18.89
CA PRO A 280 -19.63 13.09 19.30
C PRO A 280 -20.27 12.42 18.08
N GLY A 281 -20.47 11.10 18.14
CA GLY A 281 -20.98 10.31 17.00
C GLY A 281 -19.91 9.70 16.07
N SER A 282 -18.62 9.84 16.40
CA SER A 282 -17.55 9.17 15.64
C SER A 282 -17.72 7.66 15.63
N LYS A 283 -17.65 7.05 14.44
CA LYS A 283 -17.67 5.60 14.25
C LYS A 283 -16.31 5.03 14.60
N TYR A 284 -16.24 4.06 15.51
CA TYR A 284 -15.00 3.36 15.87
C TYR A 284 -14.79 2.13 14.98
N CYS A 285 -13.53 1.82 14.68
CA CYS A 285 -13.21 0.66 13.86
C CYS A 285 -13.50 -0.64 14.62
N GLU A 286 -14.40 -1.47 14.10
CA GLU A 286 -14.63 -2.80 14.67
C GLU A 286 -13.42 -3.70 14.44
N ASN A 287 -13.07 -4.56 15.40
CA ASN A 287 -11.98 -5.53 15.27
C ASN A 287 -12.11 -6.41 14.01
N ARG A 288 -13.34 -6.69 13.55
CA ARG A 288 -13.60 -7.47 12.32
C ARG A 288 -13.10 -6.78 11.04
N SER A 289 -12.90 -5.46 11.07
CA SER A 289 -12.43 -4.66 9.94
C SER A 289 -11.05 -5.09 9.46
N PHE A 290 -10.21 -5.62 10.37
CA PHE A 290 -8.85 -6.08 10.09
C PHE A 290 -8.70 -7.61 9.99
N VAL A 291 -9.76 -8.38 10.28
CA VAL A 291 -9.69 -9.86 10.41
C VAL A 291 -10.24 -10.61 9.20
N ARG A 292 -11.18 -10.04 8.45
CA ARG A 292 -11.74 -10.72 7.26
C ARG A 292 -10.81 -10.54 6.06
N SER A 293 -9.99 -11.54 5.76
CA SER A 293 -9.61 -11.80 4.37
C SER A 293 -10.88 -12.16 3.62
N GLN A 294 -11.13 -11.50 2.49
CA GLN A 294 -12.33 -11.74 1.69
C GLN A 294 -12.14 -13.05 0.91
N PHE A 295 -12.35 -14.19 1.55
CA PHE A 295 -12.46 -15.53 0.92
C PHE A 295 -13.67 -15.66 -0.04
N TRP A 296 -14.30 -14.55 -0.44
CA TRP A 296 -15.63 -14.53 -1.05
C TRP A 296 -15.65 -14.46 -2.59
N PHE A 297 -14.52 -14.53 -3.28
CA PHE A 297 -14.51 -14.50 -4.75
C PHE A 297 -13.72 -15.60 -5.46
N GLU A 298 -12.90 -16.40 -4.76
CA GLU A 298 -12.27 -17.58 -5.40
C GLU A 298 -13.32 -18.62 -5.84
N ALA A 299 -14.45 -18.73 -5.12
CA ALA A 299 -15.56 -19.59 -5.52
C ALA A 299 -16.29 -19.10 -6.79
N VAL A 300 -16.33 -17.78 -7.04
CA VAL A 300 -16.98 -17.21 -8.23
C VAL A 300 -16.07 -17.28 -9.45
N ALA A 301 -14.75 -17.08 -9.26
CA ALA A 301 -13.76 -17.26 -10.32
C ALA A 301 -13.68 -18.72 -10.79
N CYS A 302 -13.79 -19.69 -9.87
CA CYS A 302 -13.81 -21.12 -10.20
C CYS A 302 -15.04 -21.51 -11.05
N HIS A 303 -16.20 -20.87 -10.84
CA HIS A 303 -17.39 -21.12 -11.67
C HIS A 303 -17.34 -20.48 -13.07
N PHE A 304 -16.55 -19.42 -13.27
CA PHE A 304 -16.36 -18.83 -14.60
C PHE A 304 -15.37 -19.62 -15.47
N THR A 305 -14.33 -20.22 -14.88
CA THR A 305 -13.40 -21.10 -15.60
C THR A 305 -14.03 -22.44 -16.00
N GLU A 306 -14.87 -23.03 -15.17
CA GLU A 306 -15.61 -24.25 -15.55
C GLU A 306 -16.62 -24.00 -16.68
N ALA A 307 -17.30 -22.84 -16.70
CA ALA A 307 -18.23 -22.50 -17.77
C ALA A 307 -17.55 -22.36 -19.15
N MET A 308 -16.30 -21.84 -19.20
CA MET A 308 -15.54 -21.73 -20.46
C MET A 308 -14.93 -23.06 -20.92
N ILE A 309 -14.59 -23.97 -20.00
CA ILE A 309 -14.06 -25.29 -20.35
C ILE A 309 -15.17 -26.20 -20.90
N VAL A 310 -16.40 -26.09 -20.41
CA VAL A 310 -17.53 -26.88 -20.90
C VAL A 310 -18.03 -26.42 -22.28
N GLN A 311 -17.88 -25.14 -22.64
CA GLN A 311 -18.29 -24.63 -23.95
C GLN A 311 -17.38 -25.04 -25.12
N ARG A 312 -16.14 -25.48 -24.87
CA ARG A 312 -15.20 -25.83 -25.95
C ARG A 312 -15.46 -27.19 -26.61
N ASN A 313 -16.40 -28.00 -26.10
CA ASN A 313 -16.54 -29.40 -26.49
C ASN A 313 -17.92 -29.89 -26.94
N LYS A 314 -18.89 -29.02 -27.27
CA LYS A 314 -20.13 -29.46 -27.92
C LYS A 314 -20.65 -28.47 -28.97
N PHE A 315 -20.53 -28.88 -30.23
CA PHE A 315 -21.46 -28.48 -31.28
C PHE A 315 -22.89 -28.83 -30.84
N LEU A 316 -23.76 -27.83 -30.69
CA LEU A 316 -25.15 -27.96 -31.13
C LEU A 316 -25.82 -26.58 -31.24
N ILE A 317 -26.44 -26.37 -32.39
CA ILE A 317 -27.25 -25.24 -32.82
C ILE A 317 -28.55 -25.19 -32.00
N PHE A 318 -28.93 -24.00 -31.51
CA PHE A 318 -30.26 -23.39 -31.71
C PHE A 318 -30.27 -21.97 -31.11
N GLY A 319 -30.57 -20.97 -31.94
CA GLY A 319 -30.86 -19.62 -31.50
C GLY A 319 -32.29 -19.46 -31.02
N ILE A 320 -32.54 -18.45 -30.17
CA ILE A 320 -33.76 -17.62 -30.12
C ILE A 320 -33.39 -16.30 -29.42
N THR A 321 -33.87 -15.22 -30.03
CA THR A 321 -33.83 -13.79 -29.68
C THR A 321 -34.54 -13.44 -28.36
N GLY A 322 -34.08 -12.40 -27.64
CA GLY A 322 -34.91 -11.72 -26.63
C GLY A 322 -34.18 -10.75 -25.70
N THR A 323 -34.37 -9.45 -25.94
CA THR A 323 -33.97 -8.28 -25.14
C THR A 323 -34.71 -8.12 -23.80
N ILE A 324 -33.97 -7.65 -22.78
CA ILE A 324 -34.35 -6.76 -21.65
C ILE A 324 -35.63 -7.08 -20.85
N THR A 325 -35.49 -7.50 -19.58
CA THR A 325 -36.10 -6.88 -18.36
C THR A 325 -35.92 -7.78 -17.13
N GLY A 326 -35.82 -7.17 -15.94
CA GLY A 326 -36.37 -7.79 -14.73
C GLY A 326 -35.39 -8.24 -13.65
N VAL A 327 -34.90 -7.27 -12.88
CA VAL A 327 -34.58 -7.44 -11.46
C VAL A 327 -35.79 -8.10 -10.77
N SER A 328 -35.72 -9.39 -10.41
CA SER A 328 -36.65 -10.06 -9.46
C SER A 328 -36.35 -11.53 -9.08
N LEU A 329 -35.10 -12.03 -9.12
CA LEU A 329 -34.80 -13.42 -8.69
C LEU A 329 -33.61 -13.53 -7.72
N ILE A 330 -33.60 -12.73 -6.65
CA ILE A 330 -32.58 -12.83 -5.58
C ILE A 330 -33.11 -13.47 -4.29
N ILE A 331 -34.41 -13.79 -4.17
CA ILE A 331 -34.96 -14.29 -2.89
C ILE A 331 -35.19 -15.82 -2.84
N GLU A 332 -35.17 -16.55 -3.96
CA GLU A 332 -35.36 -18.02 -3.95
C GLU A 332 -34.06 -18.85 -4.00
N GLY A 333 -32.90 -18.23 -4.26
CA GLY A 333 -31.59 -18.93 -4.29
C GLY A 333 -31.03 -19.34 -2.93
N ILE A 334 -31.53 -18.78 -1.82
CA ILE A 334 -30.93 -18.94 -0.48
C ILE A 334 -31.37 -20.24 0.22
N ARG A 335 -32.45 -20.90 -0.24
CA ARG A 335 -32.96 -22.12 0.41
C ARG A 335 -32.28 -23.41 -0.08
N ASN A 336 -31.75 -23.42 -1.31
CA ASN A 336 -31.11 -24.61 -1.89
C ASN A 336 -29.61 -24.77 -1.54
N VAL A 337 -28.91 -23.69 -1.17
CA VAL A 337 -27.50 -23.74 -0.77
C VAL A 337 -27.29 -24.53 0.54
N ARG A 338 -28.26 -24.47 1.47
CA ARG A 338 -28.21 -25.24 2.73
C ARG A 338 -28.39 -26.75 2.54
N LEU A 339 -29.15 -27.17 1.53
CA LEU A 339 -29.34 -28.61 1.24
C LEU A 339 -28.09 -29.19 0.59
N TYR A 340 -27.46 -28.43 -0.31
CA TYR A 340 -26.24 -28.85 -1.00
C TYR A 340 -25.04 -28.99 -0.03
N PHE A 341 -24.89 -28.05 0.91
CA PHE A 341 -23.83 -28.12 1.94
C PHE A 341 -23.94 -29.34 2.86
N ARG A 342 -25.17 -29.80 3.19
CA ARG A 342 -25.36 -31.01 4.01
C ARG A 342 -25.04 -32.30 3.25
N LEU A 343 -25.27 -32.33 1.95
CA LEU A 343 -24.96 -33.50 1.11
C LEU A 343 -23.44 -33.65 0.92
N VAL A 344 -22.73 -32.54 0.67
CA VAL A 344 -21.27 -32.53 0.46
C VAL A 344 -20.50 -32.88 1.75
N LEU A 345 -20.93 -32.36 2.92
CA LEU A 345 -20.34 -32.74 4.22
C LEU A 345 -20.60 -34.21 4.59
N GLY A 346 -21.71 -34.80 4.14
CA GLY A 346 -22.02 -36.22 4.32
C GLY A 346 -21.13 -37.15 3.49
N ILE A 347 -20.72 -36.71 2.29
CA ILE A 347 -19.84 -37.46 1.38
C ILE A 347 -18.39 -37.39 1.87
N ILE A 348 -17.92 -36.22 2.32
CA ILE A 348 -16.55 -36.03 2.83
C ILE A 348 -16.32 -36.84 4.12
N LYS A 349 -17.32 -36.95 5.02
CA LYS A 349 -17.23 -37.80 6.22
C LYS A 349 -17.15 -39.31 5.93
N ARG A 350 -17.59 -39.77 4.75
CA ARG A 350 -17.47 -41.18 4.34
C ARG A 350 -16.13 -41.49 3.66
N TRP A 351 -15.44 -40.48 3.12
CA TRP A 351 -14.14 -40.66 2.49
C TRP A 351 -12.96 -40.63 3.47
N CYS A 352 -13.05 -39.88 4.57
CA CYS A 352 -12.00 -39.85 5.61
C CYS A 352 -12.04 -41.00 6.64
N LYS A 353 -12.72 -42.12 6.34
CA LYS A 353 -12.80 -43.27 7.26
C LYS A 353 -12.53 -44.63 6.59
N LYS A 354 -11.79 -44.64 5.49
CA LYS A 354 -11.17 -45.84 4.93
C LYS A 354 -9.68 -45.62 4.73
#